data_AF-A0A403T4R4-F1
#
_entry.id   AF-A0A403T4R4-F1
#
_cell.length_a   1.000
_cell.length_b   1.000
_cell.length_c   1.000
_cell.angle_alpha   90.00
_cell.angle_beta   90.00
_cell.angle_gamma   90.00
#
_symmetry.space_group_name_H-M   'P 1'
#
loop_
_entity.id
_entity.type
_entity.pdbx_description
1 polymer ?
#
loop_
_entity_poly.entity_id
_entity_poly.type
_entity_poly.pdbx_seq_one_letter_code
_entity_poly.pdbx_strand_id
1 'polypeptide(L)'
;MELTTRAAGFQDIADEMGLIGMFFTLTAPSSYHSTRIKDGKRNDKYNGASPRKTQKYLCKVWSRVRAAWQRRGIRSFGFRTVEPHHDGTPHWHMVLWFRPEDLEKATTVFRTYALQEDGDEPGAEDYRFEAVQEDKSRGRAVGYIVKYISKNIDGHGLDGEVDKETGRPLKEESRRVKAWTSRWNIRQFQQIGGAPVTIWRELRRLGDRELVLHPEIEAVRAVADAPDWQHYTMYQGGPFVARDDLTVRLYYSHTENGNDYGDTVSKIEGVYSPFADEEAIVYTRTASYNIVPKLKPAPGGVLPLTGREAAPWSSVNNCTQSPKPGEKSDSKQTELPRNIDDLRRYSRQQRQEITDRLKREPRLSADEAFTATIQHMKATVNDTYAIQWGPEVKAAYREFIDLTPEEQAEHWREKIHEEALQRAKNYASTDAIYRQIIFEIWQEQQREDKQDNPLQHLLTRWQQATRGKYE
;
A
#
# COMPACT_ATOMS: atom_id res chain seq x y z
N MET A 1 6.94 -4.35 -1.79
CA MET A 1 6.87 -2.89 -1.53
C MET A 1 6.46 -2.71 -0.06
N GLU A 2 7.28 -2.07 0.80
CA GLU A 2 7.07 -1.99 2.27
C GLU A 2 5.69 -1.44 2.66
N LEU A 3 5.20 -0.41 1.97
CA LEU A 3 3.92 0.22 2.29
C LEU A 3 2.73 -0.73 2.10
N THR A 4 2.76 -1.58 1.08
CA THR A 4 1.73 -2.59 0.82
C THR A 4 1.69 -3.65 1.92
N THR A 5 2.86 -4.11 2.39
CA THR A 5 2.97 -5.04 3.51
C THR A 5 2.34 -4.46 4.78
N ARG A 6 2.55 -3.16 5.02
CA ARG A 6 1.95 -2.48 6.18
C ARG A 6 0.44 -2.33 6.05
N ALA A 7 -0.05 -1.99 4.86
CA ALA A 7 -1.48 -1.91 4.58
C ALA A 7 -2.17 -3.26 4.78
N ALA A 8 -1.59 -4.34 4.25
CA ALA A 8 -2.08 -5.70 4.44
C ALA A 8 -2.14 -6.08 5.93
N GLY A 9 -1.04 -5.94 6.66
CA GLY A 9 -1.02 -6.30 8.08
C GLY A 9 -1.98 -5.47 8.94
N PHE A 10 -2.22 -4.19 8.63
CA PHE A 10 -3.25 -3.41 9.32
C PHE A 10 -4.67 -3.91 9.07
N GLN A 11 -4.96 -4.36 7.84
CA GLN A 11 -6.24 -4.98 7.55
C GLN A 11 -6.39 -6.31 8.30
N ASP A 12 -5.36 -7.15 8.30
CA ASP A 12 -5.41 -8.45 8.99
C ASP A 12 -5.63 -8.27 10.50
N ILE A 13 -4.94 -7.30 11.13
CA ILE A 13 -5.19 -6.90 12.53
C ILE A 13 -6.64 -6.43 12.73
N ALA A 14 -7.16 -5.60 11.82
CA ALA A 14 -8.50 -5.07 11.94
C ALA A 14 -9.57 -6.17 11.82
N ASP A 15 -9.35 -7.13 10.91
CA ASP A 15 -10.23 -8.28 10.72
C ASP A 15 -10.21 -9.19 11.95
N GLU A 16 -9.03 -9.48 12.52
CA GLU A 16 -8.86 -10.31 13.71
C GLU A 16 -9.49 -9.66 14.97
N MET A 17 -9.31 -8.34 15.13
CA MET A 17 -9.83 -7.60 16.28
C MET A 17 -11.28 -7.13 16.12
N GLY A 18 -11.96 -7.46 15.01
CA GLY A 18 -13.33 -7.04 14.75
C GLY A 18 -13.52 -5.53 14.60
N LEU A 19 -12.49 -4.81 14.15
CA LEU A 19 -12.50 -3.36 13.98
C LEU A 19 -13.24 -2.96 12.71
N ILE A 20 -13.76 -1.73 12.70
CA ILE A 20 -14.48 -1.16 11.56
C ILE A 20 -13.55 -0.21 10.82
N GLY A 21 -13.34 -0.47 9.52
CA GLY A 21 -12.63 0.41 8.62
C GLY A 21 -13.52 1.55 8.13
N MET A 22 -12.97 2.76 8.11
CA MET A 22 -13.61 3.97 7.58
C MET A 22 -12.72 4.65 6.56
N PHE A 23 -13.32 5.01 5.44
CA PHE A 23 -12.79 5.93 4.46
C PHE A 23 -13.25 7.35 4.82
N PHE A 24 -12.28 8.22 5.09
CA PHE A 24 -12.54 9.64 5.30
C PHE A 24 -11.92 10.47 4.19
N THR A 25 -12.73 11.33 3.57
CA THR A 25 -12.24 12.37 2.66
C THR A 25 -12.36 13.72 3.34
N LEU A 26 -11.25 14.46 3.43
CA LEU A 26 -11.22 15.82 3.98
C LEU A 26 -10.80 16.81 2.90
N THR A 27 -11.68 17.75 2.62
CA THR A 27 -11.50 18.81 1.63
C THR A 27 -11.34 20.17 2.32
N ALA A 28 -10.74 21.15 1.65
CA ALA A 28 -10.66 22.52 2.14
C ALA A 28 -11.93 23.33 1.82
N PRO A 29 -12.19 24.46 2.50
CA PRO A 29 -13.24 25.39 2.10
C PRO A 29 -13.11 25.91 0.68
N SER A 30 -14.23 26.32 0.07
CA SER A 30 -14.25 26.89 -1.30
C SER A 30 -13.24 28.03 -1.47
N SER A 31 -13.01 28.83 -0.43
CA SER A 31 -12.05 29.94 -0.43
C SER A 31 -10.60 29.53 -0.70
N TYR A 32 -10.25 28.25 -0.54
CA TYR A 32 -8.93 27.70 -0.86
C TYR A 32 -8.79 27.21 -2.29
N HIS A 33 -9.90 27.07 -3.02
CA HIS A 33 -9.91 26.57 -4.39
C HIS A 33 -9.91 27.70 -5.40
N SER A 34 -8.99 27.64 -6.36
CA SER A 34 -8.76 28.72 -7.32
C SER A 34 -9.73 28.68 -8.51
N THR A 35 -10.20 27.48 -8.87
CA THR A 35 -11.13 27.25 -9.98
C THR A 35 -12.29 26.36 -9.54
N ARG A 36 -13.46 26.57 -10.15
CA ARG A 36 -14.65 25.73 -9.91
C ARG A 36 -14.61 24.49 -10.80
N ILE A 37 -14.95 23.33 -10.25
CA ILE A 37 -14.90 22.05 -10.96
C ILE A 37 -15.88 21.97 -12.15
N LYS A 38 -17.07 22.58 -12.04
CA LYS A 38 -18.13 22.48 -13.05
C LYS A 38 -17.78 23.15 -14.38
N ASP A 39 -17.20 24.34 -14.31
CA ASP A 39 -17.01 25.21 -15.49
C ASP A 39 -15.54 25.58 -15.75
N GLY A 40 -14.63 25.20 -14.85
CA GLY A 40 -13.20 25.60 -14.89
C GLY A 40 -12.96 27.09 -14.66
N LYS A 41 -14.00 27.89 -14.42
CA LYS A 41 -13.90 29.34 -14.17
C LYS A 41 -13.23 29.64 -12.83
N ARG A 42 -12.58 30.79 -12.75
CA ARG A 42 -11.98 31.32 -11.52
C ARG A 42 -13.04 31.40 -10.42
N ASN A 43 -12.67 31.01 -9.21
CA ASN A 43 -13.51 31.16 -8.04
C ASN A 43 -13.32 32.56 -7.43
N ASP A 44 -14.39 33.35 -7.36
CA ASP A 44 -14.36 34.71 -6.79
C ASP A 44 -14.07 34.72 -5.29
N LYS A 45 -14.36 33.61 -4.58
CA LYS A 45 -14.06 33.45 -3.15
C LYS A 45 -12.60 33.10 -2.87
N TYR A 46 -11.80 32.84 -3.90
CA TYR A 46 -10.43 32.35 -3.72
C TYR A 46 -9.54 33.37 -3.01
N ASN A 47 -8.96 32.96 -1.89
CA ASN A 47 -8.16 33.80 -1.00
C ASN A 47 -6.65 33.85 -1.35
N GLY A 48 -6.22 33.22 -2.45
CA GLY A 48 -4.80 33.17 -2.84
C GLY A 48 -3.96 32.16 -2.04
N ALA A 49 -4.59 31.21 -1.34
CA ALA A 49 -3.88 30.16 -0.62
C ALA A 49 -3.12 29.25 -1.59
N SER A 50 -1.82 29.06 -1.33
CA SER A 50 -1.03 28.06 -2.05
C SER A 50 -1.31 26.65 -1.51
N PRO A 51 -1.03 25.58 -2.29
CA PRO A 51 -1.18 24.20 -1.83
C PRO A 51 -0.48 23.92 -0.49
N ARG A 52 0.68 24.56 -0.24
CA ARG A 52 1.37 24.47 1.06
C ARG A 52 0.60 25.12 2.20
N LYS A 53 -0.08 26.25 1.97
CA LYS A 53 -0.96 26.90 2.97
C LYS A 53 -2.19 26.04 3.23
N THR A 54 -2.83 25.50 2.19
CA THR A 54 -3.98 24.59 2.33
C THR A 54 -3.59 23.32 3.08
N GLN A 55 -2.43 22.72 2.78
CA GLN A 55 -1.94 21.55 3.52
C GLN A 55 -1.73 21.85 5.01
N LYS A 56 -1.27 23.06 5.37
CA LYS A 56 -1.17 23.48 6.77
C LYS A 56 -2.54 23.59 7.44
N TYR A 57 -3.55 24.07 6.72
CA TYR A 57 -4.93 24.08 7.21
C TYR A 57 -5.44 22.66 7.49
N LEU A 58 -5.28 21.72 6.55
CA LEU A 58 -5.70 20.32 6.74
C LEU A 58 -4.96 19.65 7.91
N CYS A 59 -3.65 19.90 8.04
CA CYS A 59 -2.87 19.46 9.19
C CYS A 59 -3.40 20.04 10.52
N LYS A 60 -3.86 21.30 10.52
CA LYS A 60 -4.43 21.96 11.71
C LYS A 60 -5.76 21.31 12.09
N VAL A 61 -6.66 21.08 11.14
CA VAL A 61 -7.92 20.34 11.36
C VAL A 61 -7.61 18.97 11.96
N TRP A 62 -6.71 18.20 11.32
CA TRP A 62 -6.30 16.88 11.81
C TRP A 62 -5.68 16.91 13.21
N SER A 63 -4.88 17.93 13.54
CA SER A 63 -4.31 18.07 14.88
C SER A 63 -5.38 18.27 15.96
N ARG A 64 -6.44 19.04 15.65
CA ARG A 64 -7.57 19.27 16.54
C ARG A 64 -8.40 18.01 16.73
N VAL A 65 -8.69 17.31 15.64
CA VAL A 65 -9.40 16.02 15.65
C VAL A 65 -8.65 15.01 16.53
N ARG A 66 -7.35 14.79 16.29
CA ARG A 66 -6.55 13.86 17.10
C ARG A 66 -6.51 14.23 18.58
N ALA A 67 -6.35 15.51 18.89
CA ALA A 67 -6.33 15.96 20.28
C ALA A 67 -7.69 15.72 20.96
N ALA A 68 -8.80 15.93 20.25
CA ALA A 68 -10.14 15.66 20.76
C ALA A 68 -10.41 14.17 20.94
N TRP A 69 -10.00 13.32 19.99
CA TRP A 69 -10.06 11.87 20.13
C TRP A 69 -9.27 11.38 21.34
N GLN A 70 -8.03 11.86 21.52
CA GLN A 70 -7.19 11.48 22.65
C GLN A 70 -7.85 11.82 24.00
N ARG A 71 -8.45 13.01 24.14
CA ARG A 71 -9.18 13.39 25.38
C ARG A 71 -10.40 12.52 25.66
N ARG A 72 -10.97 11.89 24.63
CA ARG A 72 -12.13 11.00 24.72
C ARG A 72 -11.75 9.52 24.79
N GLY A 73 -10.46 9.20 24.85
CA GLY A 73 -9.97 7.82 24.85
C GLY A 73 -10.05 7.11 23.49
N ILE A 74 -10.43 7.82 22.42
CA ILE A 74 -10.59 7.24 21.08
C ILE A 74 -9.21 7.02 20.46
N ARG A 75 -8.95 5.79 20.03
CA ARG A 75 -7.71 5.39 19.37
C ARG A 75 -8.02 4.84 17.97
N SER A 76 -7.15 5.15 17.01
CA SER A 76 -7.24 4.64 15.64
C SER A 76 -5.87 4.47 15.03
N PHE A 77 -5.81 3.62 14.02
CA PHE A 77 -4.63 3.44 13.18
C PHE A 77 -5.05 3.33 11.71
N GLY A 78 -4.09 3.53 10.81
CA GLY A 78 -4.31 3.38 9.38
C GLY A 78 -3.39 4.27 8.54
N PHE A 79 -3.92 4.80 7.45
CA PHE A 79 -3.15 5.56 6.47
C PHE A 79 -3.85 6.84 6.04
N ARG A 80 -3.04 7.83 5.66
CA ARG A 80 -3.47 9.06 5.02
C ARG A 80 -2.70 9.29 3.73
N THR A 81 -3.42 9.51 2.65
CA THR A 81 -2.94 9.92 1.34
C THR A 81 -3.34 11.37 1.09
N VAL A 82 -2.49 12.12 0.39
CA VAL A 82 -2.78 13.48 -0.06
C VAL A 82 -2.74 13.52 -1.57
N GLU A 83 -3.81 14.00 -2.18
CA GLU A 83 -3.93 14.17 -3.63
C GLU A 83 -4.25 15.64 -3.97
N PRO A 84 -3.77 16.15 -5.10
CA PRO A 84 -4.22 17.44 -5.62
C PRO A 84 -5.57 17.26 -6.32
N HIS A 85 -6.48 18.21 -6.13
CA HIS A 85 -7.60 18.40 -7.06
C HIS A 85 -7.10 18.92 -8.41
N HIS A 86 -8.01 18.99 -9.39
CA HIS A 86 -7.79 19.62 -10.71
C HIS A 86 -7.15 21.03 -10.64
N ASP A 87 -7.41 21.80 -9.58
CA ASP A 87 -6.89 23.16 -9.37
C ASP A 87 -5.58 23.19 -8.55
N GLY A 88 -5.04 22.02 -8.20
CA GLY A 88 -3.82 21.83 -7.42
C GLY A 88 -4.01 21.95 -5.91
N THR A 89 -5.24 22.17 -5.42
CA THR A 89 -5.56 22.26 -3.99
C THR A 89 -5.50 20.86 -3.37
N PRO A 90 -4.75 20.64 -2.27
CA PRO A 90 -4.67 19.33 -1.63
C PRO A 90 -6.00 18.95 -0.98
N HIS A 91 -6.34 17.67 -1.05
CA HIS A 91 -7.34 17.01 -0.21
C HIS A 91 -6.77 15.71 0.37
N TRP A 92 -7.36 15.24 1.45
CA TRP A 92 -6.88 14.04 2.14
C TRP A 92 -7.86 12.90 1.96
N HIS A 93 -7.34 11.72 1.65
CA HIS A 93 -8.04 10.46 1.82
C HIS A 93 -7.40 9.70 2.96
N MET A 94 -8.20 9.19 3.87
CA MET A 94 -7.75 8.40 5.01
C MET A 94 -8.50 7.09 5.06
N VAL A 95 -7.76 6.04 5.39
CA VAL A 95 -8.32 4.75 5.77
C VAL A 95 -7.95 4.56 7.23
N LEU A 96 -8.93 4.54 8.11
CA LEU A 96 -8.73 4.41 9.55
C LEU A 96 -9.60 3.31 10.13
N TRP A 97 -9.05 2.51 11.03
CA TRP A 97 -9.77 1.48 11.76
C TRP A 97 -10.05 1.92 13.19
N PHE A 98 -11.28 1.66 13.63
CA PHE A 98 -11.80 2.03 14.95
C PHE A 98 -12.44 0.83 15.63
N ARG A 99 -12.48 0.87 16.95
CA ARG A 99 -13.37 -0.01 17.71
C ARG A 99 -14.83 0.36 17.40
N PRO A 100 -15.76 -0.61 17.31
CA PRO A 100 -17.16 -0.32 17.01
C PRO A 100 -17.78 0.75 17.91
N GLU A 101 -17.47 0.71 19.21
CA GLU A 101 -17.98 1.65 20.22
C GLU A 101 -17.48 3.10 20.08
N ASP A 102 -16.34 3.29 19.42
CA ASP A 102 -15.70 4.60 19.25
C ASP A 102 -16.07 5.28 17.93
N LEU A 103 -16.54 4.51 16.95
CA LEU A 103 -16.67 4.92 15.56
C LEU A 103 -17.55 6.16 15.37
N GLU A 104 -18.73 6.16 15.95
CA GLU A 104 -19.68 7.27 15.82
C GLU A 104 -19.12 8.54 16.44
N LYS A 105 -18.61 8.44 17.67
CA LYS A 105 -17.98 9.56 18.39
C LYS A 105 -16.78 10.10 17.60
N ALA A 106 -15.98 9.22 17.02
CA ALA A 106 -14.83 9.60 16.21
C ALA A 106 -15.24 10.40 14.98
N THR A 107 -16.23 9.90 14.25
CA THR A 107 -16.76 10.50 13.01
C THR A 107 -17.41 11.85 13.27
N THR A 108 -18.24 11.96 14.31
CA THR A 108 -18.89 13.22 14.71
C THR A 108 -17.87 14.29 15.10
N VAL A 109 -16.84 13.91 15.87
CA VAL A 109 -15.74 14.83 16.21
C VAL A 109 -15.02 15.30 14.96
N PHE A 110 -14.72 14.38 14.02
CA PHE A 110 -14.04 14.73 12.79
C PHE A 110 -14.85 15.76 12.00
N ARG A 111 -16.12 15.44 11.72
CA ARG A 111 -17.03 16.30 10.97
C ARG A 111 -17.12 17.70 11.58
N THR A 112 -17.25 17.78 12.90
CA THR A 112 -17.32 19.06 13.64
C THR A 112 -16.11 19.96 13.36
N TYR A 113 -14.89 19.40 13.41
CA TYR A 113 -13.68 20.19 13.12
C TYR A 113 -13.48 20.47 11.63
N ALA A 114 -13.95 19.58 10.74
CA ALA A 114 -13.86 19.77 9.30
C ALA A 114 -14.76 20.92 8.80
N LEU A 115 -15.92 21.09 9.43
CA LEU A 115 -16.91 22.13 9.13
C LEU A 115 -16.74 23.41 9.97
N GLN A 116 -15.73 23.47 10.85
CA GLN A 116 -15.55 24.62 11.74
C GLN A 116 -15.26 25.94 10.99
N GLU A 117 -14.59 25.86 9.84
CA GLU A 117 -14.27 27.02 9.00
C GLU A 117 -15.18 27.02 7.77
N ASP A 118 -15.90 28.12 7.53
CA ASP A 118 -16.86 28.26 6.43
C ASP A 118 -17.84 27.07 6.33
N GLY A 119 -18.37 26.57 7.46
CA GLY A 119 -19.27 25.41 7.49
C GLY A 119 -20.65 25.69 6.89
N ASP A 120 -21.09 26.95 6.92
CA ASP A 120 -22.40 27.36 6.40
C ASP A 120 -22.41 27.60 4.88
N GLU A 121 -21.29 27.35 4.17
CA GLU A 121 -21.27 27.53 2.73
C GLU A 121 -22.11 26.46 2.00
N PRO A 122 -22.74 26.81 0.86
CA PRO A 122 -23.53 25.84 0.10
C PRO A 122 -22.71 24.60 -0.29
N GLY A 123 -23.15 23.44 0.17
CA GLY A 123 -22.50 22.15 -0.09
C GLY A 123 -21.34 21.79 0.85
N ALA A 124 -21.02 22.61 1.87
CA ALA A 124 -20.00 22.21 2.85
C ALA A 124 -20.36 20.91 3.57
N GLU A 125 -21.62 20.75 3.99
CA GLU A 125 -22.08 19.54 4.68
C GLU A 125 -21.88 18.26 3.83
N ASP A 126 -21.98 18.38 2.50
CA ASP A 126 -21.89 17.26 1.57
C ASP A 126 -20.45 16.98 1.12
N TYR A 127 -19.65 18.02 0.87
CA TYR A 127 -18.36 17.90 0.17
C TYR A 127 -17.13 18.14 1.06
N ARG A 128 -17.30 18.74 2.24
CA ARG A 128 -16.15 19.06 3.11
C ARG A 128 -15.57 17.83 3.78
N PHE A 129 -16.45 16.96 4.23
CA PHE A 129 -16.10 15.76 4.97
C PHE A 129 -17.01 14.60 4.59
N GLU A 130 -16.44 13.65 3.87
CA GLU A 130 -17.09 12.40 3.52
C GLU A 130 -16.61 11.30 4.46
N ALA A 131 -17.53 10.50 4.97
CA ALA A 131 -17.25 9.36 5.81
C ALA A 131 -17.99 8.15 5.26
N VAL A 132 -17.24 7.16 4.78
CA VAL A 132 -17.84 5.94 4.24
C VAL A 132 -17.23 4.71 4.88
N GLN A 133 -18.10 3.81 5.33
CA GLN A 133 -17.68 2.57 5.96
C GLN A 133 -17.12 1.59 4.92
N GLU A 134 -16.06 0.89 5.31
CA GLU A 134 -15.50 -0.20 4.52
C GLU A 134 -16.54 -1.31 4.32
N ASP A 135 -16.79 -1.65 3.05
CA ASP A 135 -17.58 -2.80 2.67
C ASP A 135 -16.66 -3.95 2.26
N LYS A 136 -16.51 -4.93 3.15
CA LYS A 136 -15.64 -6.10 2.94
C LYS A 136 -16.07 -6.95 1.75
N SER A 137 -17.31 -6.86 1.29
CA SER A 137 -17.82 -7.61 0.13
C SER A 137 -17.30 -7.07 -1.21
N ARG A 138 -16.92 -5.78 -1.26
CA ARG A 138 -16.45 -5.08 -2.47
C ARG A 138 -14.94 -5.06 -2.63
N GLY A 139 -14.22 -5.69 -1.70
CA GLY A 139 -12.77 -5.73 -1.65
C GLY A 139 -12.22 -5.15 -0.34
N ARG A 140 -10.98 -5.54 -0.01
CA ARG A 140 -10.30 -5.09 1.22
C ARG A 140 -9.83 -3.64 1.06
N ALA A 141 -9.80 -2.85 2.14
CA ALA A 141 -9.30 -1.47 2.09
C ALA A 141 -7.83 -1.36 1.66
N VAL A 142 -7.07 -2.46 1.76
CA VAL A 142 -5.74 -2.61 1.15
C VAL A 142 -5.75 -2.31 -0.34
N GLY A 143 -6.73 -2.82 -1.08
CA GLY A 143 -6.86 -2.60 -2.53
C GLY A 143 -7.05 -1.13 -2.85
N TYR A 144 -7.84 -0.43 -2.03
CA TYR A 144 -8.00 1.03 -2.11
C TYR A 144 -6.67 1.74 -1.84
N ILE A 145 -5.95 1.42 -0.75
CA ILE A 145 -4.65 2.04 -0.45
C ILE A 145 -3.65 1.83 -1.60
N VAL A 146 -3.58 0.61 -2.16
CA VAL A 146 -2.72 0.27 -3.30
C VAL A 146 -3.11 1.07 -4.54
N LYS A 147 -4.41 1.22 -4.83
CA LYS A 147 -4.90 2.06 -5.94
C LYS A 147 -4.35 3.49 -5.84
N TYR A 148 -4.41 4.09 -4.66
CA TYR A 148 -3.89 5.44 -4.42
C TYR A 148 -2.37 5.50 -4.51
N ILE A 149 -1.64 4.47 -4.08
CA ILE A 149 -0.18 4.38 -4.26
C ILE A 149 0.17 4.36 -5.75
N SER A 150 -0.50 3.50 -6.52
CA SER A 150 -0.27 3.35 -7.97
C SER A 150 -0.56 4.65 -8.73
N LYS A 151 -1.66 5.34 -8.42
CA LYS A 151 -2.03 6.63 -9.02
C LYS A 151 -0.99 7.73 -8.78
N ASN A 152 -0.37 7.75 -7.61
CA ASN A 152 0.42 8.89 -7.15
C ASN A 152 1.95 8.75 -7.31
N ILE A 153 2.47 7.52 -7.46
CA ILE A 153 3.92 7.28 -7.48
C ILE A 153 4.42 6.94 -8.88
N ASP A 154 3.82 5.95 -9.53
CA ASP A 154 4.40 5.28 -10.70
C ASP A 154 3.46 5.34 -11.92
N GLY A 155 2.15 5.21 -11.72
CA GLY A 155 1.24 4.95 -12.84
C GLY A 155 1.37 3.51 -13.37
N HIS A 156 2.15 2.65 -12.70
CA HIS A 156 2.36 1.25 -13.08
C HIS A 156 1.05 0.46 -13.01
N GLY A 157 0.71 -0.25 -14.10
CA GLY A 157 -0.54 -1.04 -14.19
C GLY A 157 -1.81 -0.23 -14.43
N LEU A 158 -1.68 1.04 -14.85
CA LEU A 158 -2.78 1.95 -15.21
C LEU A 158 -2.73 2.34 -16.70
N ASP A 159 -2.07 1.52 -17.53
CA ASP A 159 -2.01 1.75 -18.97
C ASP A 159 -3.43 1.63 -19.56
N GLY A 160 -3.94 2.74 -20.12
CA GLY A 160 -5.28 2.84 -20.68
C GLY A 160 -6.35 3.41 -19.75
N GLU A 161 -6.07 3.63 -18.46
CA GLU A 161 -7.01 4.28 -17.53
C GLU A 161 -6.91 5.81 -17.62
N VAL A 162 -8.07 6.47 -17.67
CA VAL A 162 -8.21 7.93 -17.70
C VAL A 162 -8.73 8.46 -16.38
N ASP A 163 -8.22 9.61 -15.97
CA ASP A 163 -8.65 10.27 -14.75
C ASP A 163 -10.04 10.86 -14.94
N LYS A 164 -10.92 10.66 -13.96
CA LYS A 164 -12.33 11.11 -14.03
C LYS A 164 -12.44 12.63 -13.85
N GLU A 165 -11.51 13.26 -13.14
CA GLU A 165 -11.51 14.72 -12.94
C GLU A 165 -10.90 15.46 -14.13
N THR A 166 -9.80 14.96 -14.69
CA THR A 166 -9.05 15.68 -15.74
C THR A 166 -9.22 15.12 -17.16
N GLY A 167 -9.72 13.88 -17.30
CA GLY A 167 -9.86 13.18 -18.57
C GLY A 167 -8.53 12.73 -19.20
N ARG A 168 -7.42 12.84 -18.46
CA ARG A 168 -6.05 12.57 -18.95
C ARG A 168 -5.58 11.17 -18.56
N PRO A 169 -4.60 10.58 -19.27
CA PRO A 169 -4.05 9.29 -18.91
C PRO A 169 -3.43 9.30 -17.50
N LEU A 170 -3.78 8.32 -16.66
CA LEU A 170 -3.33 8.24 -15.26
C LEU A 170 -1.80 8.27 -15.09
N LYS A 171 -1.06 7.77 -16.09
CA LYS A 171 0.41 7.76 -16.11
C LYS A 171 1.03 9.15 -16.25
N GLU A 172 0.35 10.08 -16.93
CA GLU A 172 0.79 11.47 -16.99
C GLU A 172 0.45 12.21 -15.69
N GLU A 173 -0.72 11.89 -15.12
CA GLU A 173 -1.13 12.45 -13.84
C GLU A 173 -0.18 12.06 -12.71
N SER A 174 0.25 10.79 -12.63
CA SER A 174 1.21 10.36 -11.60
C SER A 174 2.50 11.19 -11.58
N ARG A 175 3.03 11.53 -12.78
CA ARG A 175 4.20 12.41 -12.93
C ARG A 175 3.91 13.83 -12.46
N ARG A 176 2.72 14.36 -12.72
CA ARG A 176 2.30 15.70 -12.29
C ARG A 176 2.08 15.77 -10.80
N VAL A 177 1.43 14.76 -10.21
CA VAL A 177 1.29 14.66 -8.77
C VAL A 177 2.67 14.62 -8.12
N LYS A 178 3.61 13.84 -8.65
CA LYS A 178 4.99 13.78 -8.13
C LYS A 178 5.73 15.11 -8.26
N ALA A 179 5.54 15.84 -9.35
CA ALA A 179 6.10 17.18 -9.52
C ALA A 179 5.45 18.18 -8.54
N TRP A 180 4.14 18.10 -8.35
CA TRP A 180 3.39 18.92 -7.41
C TRP A 180 3.84 18.68 -5.97
N THR A 181 3.98 17.42 -5.54
CA THR A 181 4.44 17.08 -4.18
C THR A 181 5.87 17.53 -3.93
N SER A 182 6.74 17.36 -4.91
CA SER A 182 8.14 17.82 -4.85
C SER A 182 8.21 19.35 -4.77
N ARG A 183 7.41 20.06 -5.59
CA ARG A 183 7.38 21.53 -5.62
C ARG A 183 6.89 22.12 -4.30
N TRP A 184 5.87 21.53 -3.69
CA TRP A 184 5.25 22.05 -2.47
C TRP A 184 5.81 21.42 -1.19
N ASN A 185 6.69 20.43 -1.32
CA ASN A 185 7.21 19.61 -0.22
C ASN A 185 6.07 19.01 0.64
N ILE A 186 5.12 18.34 -0.03
CA ILE A 186 3.96 17.72 0.61
C ILE A 186 4.17 16.21 0.67
N ARG A 187 4.16 15.65 1.88
CA ARG A 187 4.19 14.21 2.09
C ARG A 187 2.87 13.60 1.64
N GLN A 188 2.89 12.74 0.62
CA GLN A 188 1.70 12.04 0.11
C GLN A 188 1.20 10.99 1.10
N PHE A 189 2.02 9.97 1.40
CA PHE A 189 1.63 8.83 2.23
C PHE A 189 2.12 8.95 3.66
N GLN A 190 1.22 8.78 4.61
CA GLN A 190 1.51 8.79 6.03
C GLN A 190 0.75 7.69 6.75
N GLN A 191 1.48 6.85 7.48
CA GLN A 191 0.88 5.96 8.46
C GLN A 191 0.42 6.76 9.68
N ILE A 192 -0.73 6.38 10.22
CA ILE A 192 -1.35 6.91 11.42
C ILE A 192 -1.44 5.76 12.42
N GLY A 193 -1.01 5.99 13.66
CA GLY A 193 -1.04 4.96 14.71
C GLY A 193 -0.20 3.70 14.40
N GLY A 194 -0.46 2.65 15.18
CA GLY A 194 0.24 1.37 15.11
C GLY A 194 1.73 1.46 15.46
N ALA A 195 2.43 0.36 15.20
CA ALA A 195 3.85 0.24 15.50
C ALA A 195 4.72 1.13 14.58
N PRO A 196 5.83 1.70 15.10
CA PRO A 196 6.65 2.65 14.37
C PRO A 196 7.51 1.99 13.28
N VAL A 197 7.31 2.42 12.03
CA VAL A 197 8.06 1.95 10.85
C VAL A 197 9.58 2.13 10.98
N THR A 198 10.03 3.16 11.70
CA THR A 198 11.47 3.37 11.88
C THR A 198 12.11 2.22 12.65
N ILE A 199 11.44 1.70 13.69
CA ILE A 199 11.95 0.57 14.48
C ILE A 199 11.97 -0.69 13.62
N TRP A 200 10.89 -0.94 12.88
CA TRP A 200 10.85 -2.02 11.87
C TRP A 200 12.05 -1.98 10.93
N ARG A 201 12.38 -0.79 10.38
CA ARG A 201 13.53 -0.62 9.48
C ARG A 201 14.85 -0.85 10.18
N GLU A 202 15.02 -0.39 11.41
CA GLU A 202 16.26 -0.57 12.18
C GLU A 202 16.48 -2.03 12.58
N LEU A 203 15.43 -2.76 12.99
CA LEU A 203 15.52 -4.20 13.29
C LEU A 203 15.98 -5.02 12.08
N ARG A 204 15.46 -4.70 10.89
CA ARG A 204 15.87 -5.36 9.63
C ARG A 204 17.30 -5.05 9.20
N ARG A 205 17.98 -4.06 9.80
CA ARG A 205 19.41 -3.83 9.54
C ARG A 205 20.29 -4.84 10.27
N LEU A 206 19.78 -5.49 11.31
CA LEU A 206 20.53 -6.48 12.08
C LEU A 206 20.73 -7.78 11.30
N GLY A 207 19.87 -8.06 10.30
CA GLY A 207 19.91 -9.29 9.50
C GLY A 207 19.85 -10.53 10.40
N ASP A 208 20.72 -11.49 10.10
CA ASP A 208 20.79 -12.79 10.79
C ASP A 208 21.54 -12.74 12.14
N ARG A 209 21.79 -11.56 12.73
CA ARG A 209 22.45 -11.47 14.04
C ARG A 209 21.53 -12.02 15.13
N GLU A 210 21.82 -13.21 15.63
CA GLU A 210 21.14 -13.80 16.78
C GLU A 210 21.26 -12.90 18.03
N LEU A 211 20.12 -12.46 18.59
CA LEU A 211 20.07 -11.66 19.81
C LEU A 211 19.63 -12.51 21.00
N VAL A 212 20.36 -13.61 21.25
CA VAL A 212 20.03 -14.59 22.32
C VAL A 212 19.92 -13.93 23.70
N LEU A 213 20.71 -12.89 23.96
CA LEU A 213 20.71 -12.15 25.22
C LEU A 213 19.56 -11.13 25.35
N HIS A 214 18.79 -10.92 24.28
CA HIS A 214 17.68 -9.94 24.24
C HIS A 214 16.42 -10.58 23.65
N PRO A 215 15.78 -11.52 24.37
CA PRO A 215 14.66 -12.31 23.86
C PRO A 215 13.47 -11.45 23.39
N GLU A 216 13.21 -10.33 24.07
CA GLU A 216 12.15 -9.40 23.69
C GLU A 216 12.42 -8.70 22.35
N ILE A 217 13.67 -8.29 22.13
CA ILE A 217 14.09 -7.65 20.87
C ILE A 217 14.13 -8.69 19.75
N GLU A 218 14.60 -9.90 20.05
CA GLU A 218 14.64 -11.03 19.11
C GLU A 218 13.26 -11.38 18.57
N ALA A 219 12.24 -11.47 19.43
CA ALA A 219 10.87 -11.77 19.03
C ALA A 219 10.35 -10.74 18.00
N VAL A 220 10.61 -9.45 18.24
CA VAL A 220 10.21 -8.37 17.33
C VAL A 220 11.09 -8.33 16.07
N ARG A 221 12.39 -8.66 16.17
CA ARG A 221 13.30 -8.73 15.02
C ARG A 221 12.88 -9.84 14.05
N ALA A 222 12.57 -11.03 14.58
CA ALA A 222 12.21 -12.21 13.79
C ALA A 222 11.00 -11.95 12.88
N VAL A 223 9.93 -11.35 13.43
CA VAL A 223 8.74 -10.98 12.64
C VAL A 223 9.02 -9.84 11.66
N ALA A 224 9.91 -8.91 12.01
CA ALA A 224 10.30 -7.82 11.12
C ALA A 224 11.10 -8.31 9.90
N ASP A 225 11.92 -9.33 10.09
CA ASP A 225 12.69 -9.98 9.02
C ASP A 225 11.83 -10.88 8.14
N ALA A 226 10.78 -11.50 8.70
CA ALA A 226 9.78 -12.34 8.02
C ALA A 226 8.68 -11.57 7.25
N PRO A 227 8.96 -10.36 6.76
CA PRO A 227 8.00 -9.27 6.49
C PRO A 227 6.57 -9.33 7.09
N ASP A 228 6.39 -9.81 8.32
CA ASP A 228 5.06 -9.91 8.95
C ASP A 228 4.71 -8.65 9.77
N TRP A 229 3.93 -7.77 9.17
CA TRP A 229 3.55 -6.52 9.82
C TRP A 229 2.48 -6.68 10.91
N GLN A 230 1.59 -7.67 10.77
CA GLN A 230 0.54 -7.96 11.74
C GLN A 230 1.18 -8.34 13.07
N HIS A 231 1.99 -9.41 13.04
CA HIS A 231 2.64 -9.93 14.24
C HIS A 231 3.61 -8.90 14.83
N TYR A 232 4.36 -8.17 14.01
CA TYR A 232 5.20 -7.06 14.51
C TYR A 232 4.42 -6.01 15.29
N THR A 233 3.24 -5.63 14.82
CA THR A 233 2.42 -4.66 15.53
C THR A 233 1.89 -5.25 16.84
N MET A 234 1.53 -6.53 16.85
CA MET A 234 1.10 -7.23 18.06
C MET A 234 2.22 -7.38 19.09
N TYR A 235 3.42 -7.82 18.68
CA TYR A 235 4.59 -7.95 19.57
C TYR A 235 5.08 -6.62 20.14
N GLN A 236 4.80 -5.49 19.46
CA GLN A 236 5.06 -4.15 19.97
C GLN A 236 4.04 -3.66 21.01
N GLY A 237 3.05 -4.47 21.38
CA GLY A 237 1.98 -4.13 22.33
C GLY A 237 0.61 -3.87 21.69
N GLY A 238 0.47 -4.16 20.39
CA GLY A 238 -0.78 -4.04 19.66
C GLY A 238 -0.96 -2.71 18.92
N PRO A 239 -2.05 -2.57 18.13
CA PRO A 239 -2.24 -1.41 17.25
C PRO A 239 -2.55 -0.09 17.97
N PHE A 240 -3.04 -0.15 19.21
CA PHE A 240 -3.44 1.00 20.02
C PHE A 240 -2.46 1.35 21.16
N VAL A 241 -1.31 0.66 21.20
CA VAL A 241 -0.28 0.83 22.23
C VAL A 241 0.18 2.27 22.34
N ALA A 242 0.42 2.75 23.56
CA ALA A 242 1.05 4.04 23.76
C ALA A 242 2.53 3.97 23.37
N ARG A 243 3.13 5.10 22.99
CA ARG A 243 4.57 5.12 22.66
C ARG A 243 5.44 4.75 23.86
N ASP A 244 4.97 5.10 25.05
CA ASP A 244 5.64 4.86 26.32
C ASP A 244 5.44 3.43 26.84
N ASP A 245 4.72 2.59 26.10
CA ASP A 245 4.50 1.16 26.41
C ASP A 245 5.00 0.24 25.27
N LEU A 246 5.76 0.77 24.30
CA LEU A 246 6.33 -0.03 23.22
C LEU A 246 7.41 -0.99 23.76
N THR A 247 7.35 -2.25 23.34
CA THR A 247 8.32 -3.32 23.64
C THR A 247 9.73 -3.00 23.16
N VAL A 248 9.87 -2.41 21.98
CA VAL A 248 11.17 -2.01 21.42
C VAL A 248 11.10 -0.54 21.04
N ARG A 249 12.15 0.21 21.41
CA ARG A 249 12.31 1.66 21.16
C ARG A 249 13.61 1.96 20.46
N LEU A 250 13.66 3.16 19.86
CA LEU A 250 14.87 3.68 19.24
C LEU A 250 15.81 4.23 20.32
N TYR A 251 17.07 3.82 20.26
CA TYR A 251 18.14 4.44 21.02
C TYR A 251 18.75 5.59 20.21
N TYR A 252 18.78 6.78 20.82
CA TYR A 252 19.38 7.98 20.25
C TYR A 252 20.65 8.34 21.02
N SER A 253 21.76 8.54 20.31
CA SER A 253 22.92 9.23 20.85
C SER A 253 22.79 10.74 20.60
N HIS A 254 23.15 11.52 21.62
CA HIS A 254 23.14 12.97 21.57
C HIS A 254 24.58 13.46 21.57
N THR A 255 24.95 14.22 20.54
CA THR A 255 26.25 14.88 20.47
C THR A 255 26.03 16.38 20.68
N GLU A 256 26.45 16.88 21.83
CA GLU A 256 26.47 18.32 22.10
C GLU A 256 27.44 19.01 21.14
N ASN A 257 27.04 20.16 20.58
CA ASN A 257 27.80 20.87 19.55
C ASN A 257 28.17 19.98 18.34
N GLY A 258 27.27 19.07 17.96
CA GLY A 258 27.53 18.07 16.92
C GLY A 258 27.52 18.64 15.49
N ASN A 259 27.11 19.89 15.29
CA ASN A 259 27.20 20.57 14.00
C ASN A 259 28.09 21.84 14.08
N ASP A 260 28.48 22.36 12.92
CA ASP A 260 29.31 23.58 12.80
C ASP A 260 28.66 24.85 13.40
N TYR A 261 27.38 24.77 13.79
CA TYR A 261 26.60 25.86 14.36
C TYR A 261 26.43 25.74 15.89
N GLY A 262 26.97 24.69 16.53
CA GLY A 262 26.86 24.45 17.96
C GLY A 262 25.52 23.85 18.41
N ASP A 263 24.67 23.37 17.49
CA ASP A 263 23.44 22.68 17.86
C ASP A 263 23.73 21.25 18.35
N THR A 264 22.91 20.79 19.29
CA THR A 264 22.90 19.38 19.72
C THR A 264 22.27 18.52 18.63
N VAL A 265 23.02 17.54 18.11
CA VAL A 265 22.55 16.63 17.06
C VAL A 265 22.17 15.29 17.67
N SER A 266 20.91 14.86 17.47
CA SER A 266 20.45 13.53 17.84
C SER A 266 20.60 12.56 16.68
N LYS A 267 21.25 11.41 16.90
CA LYS A 267 21.45 10.36 15.90
C LYS A 267 20.88 9.03 16.42
N ILE A 268 20.15 8.31 15.58
CA ILE A 268 19.72 6.94 15.89
C ILE A 268 20.96 6.05 15.84
N GLU A 269 21.26 5.35 16.92
CA GLU A 269 22.40 4.43 17.04
C GLU A 269 21.97 2.96 17.08
N GLY A 270 20.79 2.69 17.62
CA GLY A 270 20.32 1.33 17.83
C GLY A 270 18.88 1.24 18.30
N VAL A 271 18.57 0.09 18.86
CA VAL A 271 17.28 -0.21 19.50
C VAL A 271 17.52 -0.75 20.91
N TYR A 272 16.57 -0.53 21.81
CA TYR A 272 16.58 -1.09 23.15
C TYR A 272 15.16 -1.51 23.55
N SER A 273 15.03 -2.42 24.52
CA SER A 273 13.76 -2.72 25.18
C SER A 273 13.73 -2.06 26.55
N PRO A 274 12.64 -1.38 26.95
CA PRO A 274 12.46 -0.86 28.30
C PRO A 274 12.09 -1.96 29.32
N PHE A 275 11.71 -3.15 28.87
CA PHE A 275 11.31 -4.26 29.74
C PHE A 275 12.44 -5.27 29.99
N ALA A 276 13.57 -5.12 29.29
CA ALA A 276 14.77 -5.90 29.54
C ALA A 276 15.58 -5.32 30.72
N ASP A 277 16.21 -6.19 31.51
CA ASP A 277 17.12 -5.79 32.59
C ASP A 277 18.37 -5.05 32.05
N GLU A 278 18.79 -3.99 32.76
CA GLU A 278 19.97 -3.11 32.56
C GLU A 278 20.39 -2.82 31.10
N GLU A 279 19.95 -1.66 30.56
CA GLU A 279 20.53 -0.95 29.39
C GLU A 279 20.96 -1.84 28.20
N ALA A 280 20.15 -2.86 27.88
CA ALA A 280 20.31 -3.72 26.73
C ALA A 280 20.15 -2.95 25.39
N ILE A 281 21.20 -2.22 24.98
CA ILE A 281 21.25 -1.46 23.73
C ILE A 281 21.84 -2.34 22.63
N VAL A 282 21.04 -2.57 21.59
CA VAL A 282 21.48 -3.25 20.37
C VAL A 282 21.80 -2.22 19.31
N TYR A 283 23.10 -2.03 19.05
CA TYR A 283 23.58 -1.12 18.01
C TYR A 283 23.26 -1.66 16.60
N THR A 284 22.51 -0.89 15.83
CA THR A 284 22.09 -1.22 14.45
C THR A 284 22.97 -0.52 13.41
N ARG A 285 23.58 0.62 13.77
CA ARG A 285 24.36 1.47 12.85
C ARG A 285 25.84 1.51 13.23
N THR A 286 26.57 0.48 12.85
CA THR A 286 28.02 0.36 13.10
C THR A 286 28.89 1.04 12.03
N ALA A 287 28.33 1.36 10.86
CA ALA A 287 29.07 1.99 9.77
C ALA A 287 29.13 3.52 9.89
N SER A 288 30.33 4.09 9.87
CA SER A 288 30.57 5.52 9.73
C SER A 288 30.84 5.88 8.28
N TYR A 289 30.13 6.89 7.75
CA TYR A 289 30.34 7.41 6.40
C TYR A 289 30.92 8.82 6.47
N ASN A 290 31.99 9.06 5.73
CA ASN A 290 32.58 10.38 5.57
C ASN A 290 32.20 10.95 4.21
N ILE A 291 31.74 12.20 4.17
CA ILE A 291 31.51 12.92 2.92
C ILE A 291 32.88 13.23 2.32
N VAL A 292 33.25 12.47 1.29
CA VAL A 292 34.49 12.72 0.53
C VAL A 292 34.18 13.52 -0.73
N PRO A 293 35.01 14.54 -1.08
CA PRO A 293 34.94 15.15 -2.40
C PRO A 293 35.06 14.06 -3.46
N LYS A 294 34.20 14.13 -4.48
CA LYS A 294 34.26 13.19 -5.61
C LYS A 294 35.68 13.23 -6.18
N LEU A 295 36.37 12.07 -6.24
CA LEU A 295 37.75 12.01 -6.75
C LEU A 295 37.82 12.75 -8.10
N LYS A 296 38.71 13.73 -8.21
CA LYS A 296 39.04 14.28 -9.53
C LYS A 296 39.56 13.11 -10.36
N PRO A 297 39.01 12.85 -11.55
CA PRO A 297 39.53 11.79 -12.41
C PRO A 297 41.03 12.01 -12.59
N ALA A 298 41.81 10.94 -12.44
CA ALA A 298 43.27 11.01 -12.53
C ALA A 298 43.68 11.71 -13.84
N PRO A 299 44.68 12.62 -13.81
CA PRO A 299 45.20 13.21 -15.04
C PRO A 299 45.83 12.07 -15.86
N GLY A 300 45.15 11.66 -16.93
CA GLY A 300 45.54 10.53 -17.77
C GLY A 300 44.41 9.54 -18.10
N GLY A 301 43.24 9.64 -17.45
CA GLY A 301 42.04 8.93 -17.88
C GLY A 301 41.46 9.56 -19.15
N VAL A 302 41.44 8.82 -20.26
CA VAL A 302 40.96 9.25 -21.57
C VAL A 302 39.44 9.48 -21.55
N LEU A 303 38.97 10.61 -21.01
CA LEU A 303 37.65 11.21 -21.32
C LEU A 303 37.66 12.71 -20.95
N PRO A 304 38.11 13.62 -21.83
CA PRO A 304 37.90 15.04 -21.64
C PRO A 304 36.53 15.42 -22.21
N LEU A 305 35.45 15.16 -21.47
CA LEU A 305 34.17 15.81 -21.74
C LEU A 305 34.15 17.15 -21.00
N THR A 306 34.73 18.18 -21.63
CA THR A 306 34.51 19.56 -21.25
C THR A 306 33.03 19.89 -21.45
N GLY A 307 32.28 19.98 -20.33
CA GLY A 307 30.86 20.33 -20.33
C GLY A 307 30.63 21.74 -20.86
N ARG A 308 29.72 21.88 -21.83
CA ARG A 308 29.14 23.19 -22.18
C ARG A 308 28.05 23.56 -21.17
N GLU A 309 27.74 24.84 -21.07
CA GLU A 309 26.90 25.53 -20.06
C GLU A 309 25.42 25.07 -19.94
N ALA A 310 25.01 23.97 -20.58
CA ALA A 310 23.66 23.43 -20.50
C ALA A 310 23.60 21.89 -20.59
N ALA A 311 24.51 21.15 -19.95
CA ALA A 311 24.43 19.70 -19.87
C ALA A 311 23.56 19.24 -18.67
N PRO A 312 22.38 18.62 -18.90
CA PRO A 312 21.54 18.09 -17.83
C PRO A 312 22.12 16.79 -17.25
N TRP A 313 22.07 16.65 -15.92
CA TRP A 313 22.50 15.45 -15.20
C TRP A 313 21.43 14.35 -15.29
N SER A 314 21.63 13.35 -16.14
CA SER A 314 20.97 12.06 -16.02
C SER A 314 22.00 10.93 -16.16
N SER A 315 21.88 9.91 -15.31
CA SER A 315 22.88 8.84 -15.16
C SER A 315 22.64 7.66 -16.10
N VAL A 316 22.28 7.92 -17.36
CA VAL A 316 22.09 6.85 -18.35
C VAL A 316 22.95 7.18 -19.57
N ASN A 317 24.21 6.77 -19.51
CA ASN A 317 25.13 6.87 -20.63
C ASN A 317 24.91 5.64 -21.53
N ASN A 318 24.15 5.83 -22.62
CA ASN A 318 24.04 4.84 -23.69
C ASN A 318 25.20 5.03 -24.67
N CYS A 319 25.99 3.96 -24.88
CA CYS A 319 26.49 3.46 -26.18
C CYS A 319 27.88 2.82 -26.05
N THR A 320 27.94 1.50 -25.84
CA THR A 320 28.97 0.66 -26.47
C THR A 320 28.49 0.27 -27.85
N GLN A 321 29.29 0.55 -28.89
CA GLN A 321 28.98 0.16 -30.27
C GLN A 321 28.99 -1.36 -30.43
N SER A 322 28.01 -1.89 -31.16
CA SER A 322 27.94 -3.31 -31.54
C SER A 322 29.09 -3.68 -32.49
N PRO A 323 29.67 -4.90 -32.39
CA PRO A 323 30.63 -5.37 -33.37
C PRO A 323 29.96 -5.67 -34.72
N LYS A 324 30.70 -5.48 -35.81
CA LYS A 324 30.24 -5.63 -37.21
C LYS A 324 29.86 -7.09 -37.53
N PRO A 325 28.84 -7.32 -38.39
CA PRO A 325 28.42 -8.67 -38.76
C PRO A 325 29.32 -9.25 -39.86
N GLY A 326 29.89 -10.42 -39.62
CA GLY A 326 30.62 -11.16 -40.64
C GLY A 326 31.52 -12.26 -40.07
N GLU A 327 30.94 -13.40 -39.71
CA GLU A 327 31.51 -14.74 -39.88
C GLU A 327 30.47 -15.77 -39.40
N LYS A 328 29.97 -16.59 -40.33
CA LYS A 328 29.12 -17.74 -40.02
C LYS A 328 30.03 -18.93 -39.73
N SER A 329 29.89 -19.55 -38.56
CA SER A 329 30.34 -20.92 -38.33
C SER A 329 29.13 -21.78 -37.98
N ASP A 330 28.83 -22.75 -38.84
CA ASP A 330 27.84 -23.80 -38.59
C ASP A 330 28.31 -24.70 -37.46
N SER A 331 27.66 -24.59 -36.29
CA SER A 331 27.79 -25.59 -35.22
C SER A 331 26.42 -25.92 -34.66
N LYS A 332 26.11 -27.22 -34.55
CA LYS A 332 24.85 -27.78 -34.04
C LYS A 332 24.48 -27.18 -32.67
N GLN A 333 23.19 -26.95 -32.45
CA GLN A 333 22.65 -26.35 -31.22
C GLN A 333 23.03 -27.16 -29.98
N THR A 334 23.57 -26.47 -28.96
CA THR A 334 23.90 -27.05 -27.66
C THR A 334 22.62 -27.34 -26.85
N GLU A 335 22.46 -28.54 -26.30
CA GLU A 335 21.32 -28.94 -25.46
C GLU A 335 21.32 -28.21 -24.10
N LEU A 336 20.12 -27.92 -23.57
CA LEU A 336 19.96 -27.22 -22.29
C LEU A 336 20.28 -28.16 -21.11
N PRO A 337 21.14 -27.73 -20.16
CA PRO A 337 21.49 -28.54 -18.99
C PRO A 337 20.33 -28.68 -18.02
N ARG A 338 20.16 -29.88 -17.43
CA ARG A 338 19.06 -30.19 -16.51
C ARG A 338 19.33 -29.74 -15.06
N ASN A 339 20.58 -29.51 -14.66
CA ASN A 339 20.93 -28.95 -13.34
C ASN A 339 22.17 -28.02 -13.37
N ILE A 340 22.47 -27.37 -12.24
CA ILE A 340 23.59 -26.41 -12.05
C ILE A 340 24.98 -27.07 -12.17
N ASP A 341 25.14 -28.32 -11.76
CA ASP A 341 26.41 -29.06 -11.84
C ASP A 341 26.75 -29.46 -13.28
N ASP A 342 25.75 -29.78 -14.10
CA ASP A 342 25.94 -30.03 -15.54
C ASP A 342 26.38 -28.76 -16.28
N LEU A 343 25.90 -27.59 -15.84
CA LEU A 343 26.29 -26.27 -16.37
C LEU A 343 27.79 -26.00 -16.20
N ARG A 344 28.44 -26.60 -15.19
CA ARG A 344 29.88 -26.49 -14.94
C ARG A 344 30.74 -27.32 -15.90
N ARG A 345 30.14 -28.23 -16.69
CA ARG A 345 30.84 -29.07 -17.67
C ARG A 345 30.96 -28.42 -19.06
N TYR A 346 30.16 -27.39 -19.34
CA TYR A 346 30.17 -26.66 -20.63
C TYR A 346 31.31 -25.63 -20.71
N SER A 347 31.81 -25.39 -21.93
CA SER A 347 32.82 -24.37 -22.20
C SER A 347 32.28 -22.94 -21.96
N ARG A 348 33.17 -21.95 -21.77
CA ARG A 348 32.74 -20.55 -21.55
C ARG A 348 31.87 -20.01 -22.69
N GLN A 349 32.20 -20.32 -23.94
CA GLN A 349 31.43 -19.90 -25.11
C GLN A 349 30.05 -20.57 -25.13
N GLN A 350 29.95 -21.86 -24.81
CA GLN A 350 28.67 -22.57 -24.73
C GLN A 350 27.78 -22.05 -23.59
N ARG A 351 28.36 -21.73 -22.43
CA ARG A 351 27.60 -21.09 -21.33
C ARG A 351 27.06 -19.73 -21.75
N GLN A 352 27.85 -18.96 -22.48
CA GLN A 352 27.46 -17.65 -22.96
C GLN A 352 26.30 -17.74 -23.96
N GLU A 353 26.38 -18.68 -24.91
CA GLU A 353 25.31 -19.01 -25.84
C GLU A 353 24.03 -19.47 -25.12
N ILE A 354 24.14 -20.36 -24.11
CA ILE A 354 23.02 -20.81 -23.29
C ILE A 354 22.39 -19.63 -22.53
N THR A 355 23.20 -18.76 -21.91
CA THR A 355 22.66 -17.56 -21.22
C THR A 355 22.01 -16.58 -22.18
N ASP A 356 22.54 -16.39 -23.39
CA ASP A 356 21.95 -15.49 -24.37
C ASP A 356 20.67 -16.08 -24.98
N ARG A 357 20.55 -17.42 -25.05
CA ARG A 357 19.28 -18.11 -25.34
C ARG A 357 18.27 -17.99 -24.21
N LEU A 358 18.67 -18.20 -22.96
CA LEU A 358 17.79 -18.03 -21.78
C LEU A 358 17.33 -16.58 -21.58
N LYS A 359 18.10 -15.60 -22.08
CA LYS A 359 17.68 -14.20 -22.15
C LYS A 359 16.69 -13.91 -23.28
N ARG A 360 16.65 -14.75 -24.31
CA ARG A 360 15.73 -14.65 -25.46
C ARG A 360 14.44 -15.45 -25.24
N GLU A 361 14.45 -16.47 -24.38
CA GLU A 361 13.23 -17.14 -23.95
C GLU A 361 12.40 -16.20 -23.06
N PRO A 362 11.09 -16.06 -23.33
CA PRO A 362 10.21 -15.25 -22.51
C PRO A 362 10.05 -15.93 -21.15
N ARG A 363 10.79 -15.44 -20.15
CA ARG A 363 10.43 -15.67 -18.74
C ARG A 363 9.32 -14.70 -18.40
N LEU A 364 8.31 -15.19 -17.68
CA LEU A 364 7.43 -14.29 -16.94
C LEU A 364 8.33 -13.42 -16.06
N SER A 365 8.45 -12.14 -16.42
CA SER A 365 9.15 -11.14 -15.62
C SER A 365 8.58 -11.17 -14.19
N ALA A 366 9.36 -10.76 -13.20
CA ALA A 366 8.78 -10.43 -11.89
C ALA A 366 7.60 -9.45 -12.06
N ASP A 367 7.63 -8.61 -13.11
CA ASP A 367 6.54 -7.74 -13.52
C ASP A 367 5.33 -8.49 -14.11
N GLU A 368 5.53 -9.61 -14.81
CA GLU A 368 4.46 -10.45 -15.38
C GLU A 368 3.80 -11.34 -14.32
N ALA A 369 4.59 -11.88 -13.37
CA ALA A 369 4.06 -12.56 -12.19
C ALA A 369 3.31 -11.59 -11.25
N PHE A 370 3.84 -10.37 -11.10
CA PHE A 370 3.18 -9.29 -10.38
C PHE A 370 1.92 -8.81 -11.11
N THR A 371 1.94 -8.65 -12.44
CA THR A 371 0.73 -8.28 -13.20
C THR A 371 -0.30 -9.40 -13.23
N ALA A 372 0.08 -10.68 -13.24
CA ALA A 372 -0.87 -11.78 -13.09
C ALA A 372 -1.54 -11.76 -11.70
N THR A 373 -0.77 -11.45 -10.65
CA THR A 373 -1.29 -11.30 -9.28
C THR A 373 -2.21 -10.06 -9.17
N ILE A 374 -1.82 -8.94 -9.78
CA ILE A 374 -2.62 -7.70 -9.85
C ILE A 374 -3.85 -7.90 -10.72
N GLN A 375 -3.78 -8.62 -11.83
CA GLN A 375 -4.92 -8.92 -12.70
C GLN A 375 -5.90 -9.86 -12.00
N HIS A 376 -5.42 -10.81 -11.21
CA HIS A 376 -6.26 -11.61 -10.31
C HIS A 376 -6.95 -10.74 -9.24
N MET A 377 -6.23 -9.76 -8.67
CA MET A 377 -6.78 -8.77 -7.72
C MET A 377 -7.68 -7.70 -8.37
N LYS A 378 -7.48 -7.37 -9.66
CA LYS A 378 -8.32 -6.44 -10.44
C LYS A 378 -9.58 -7.13 -10.96
N ALA A 379 -9.49 -8.40 -11.39
CA ALA A 379 -10.65 -9.19 -11.81
C ALA A 379 -11.64 -9.45 -10.67
N THR A 380 -11.18 -9.35 -9.41
CA THR A 380 -12.04 -9.39 -8.21
C THR A 380 -12.63 -8.02 -7.84
N VAL A 381 -12.11 -6.92 -8.40
CA VAL A 381 -12.63 -5.56 -8.20
C VAL A 381 -13.21 -5.06 -9.52
N ASN A 382 -14.47 -5.44 -9.79
CA ASN A 382 -15.20 -4.91 -10.94
C ASN A 382 -15.41 -3.38 -10.80
N ASP A 383 -14.79 -2.62 -11.69
CA ASP A 383 -14.75 -1.14 -11.72
C ASP A 383 -16.11 -0.46 -12.02
N THR A 384 -17.18 -1.22 -12.25
CA THR A 384 -18.55 -0.68 -12.37
C THR A 384 -19.19 -0.33 -11.02
N TYR A 385 -18.63 -0.78 -9.89
CA TYR A 385 -19.17 -0.52 -8.54
C TYR A 385 -18.41 0.53 -7.73
N ALA A 386 -17.45 1.24 -8.34
CA ALA A 386 -16.63 2.26 -7.66
C ALA A 386 -17.39 3.52 -7.16
N ILE A 387 -18.73 3.51 -7.16
CA ILE A 387 -19.60 4.63 -6.78
C ILE A 387 -20.38 4.36 -5.49
N GLN A 388 -20.39 3.13 -4.96
CA GLN A 388 -21.14 2.86 -3.74
C GLN A 388 -20.25 2.10 -2.77
N TRP A 389 -19.66 2.81 -1.82
CA TRP A 389 -19.17 2.18 -0.59
C TRP A 389 -20.39 1.99 0.33
N GLY A 390 -20.23 1.40 1.53
CA GLY A 390 -21.35 1.16 2.44
C GLY A 390 -22.24 2.38 2.67
N PRO A 391 -23.44 2.23 3.30
CA PRO A 391 -24.38 3.34 3.45
C PRO A 391 -23.67 4.61 3.93
N GLU A 392 -23.80 5.71 3.17
CA GLU A 392 -23.29 7.02 3.59
C GLU A 392 -23.90 7.33 4.96
N VAL A 393 -23.06 7.42 6.00
CA VAL A 393 -23.53 7.77 7.34
C VAL A 393 -23.75 9.29 7.38
N LYS A 394 -24.79 9.76 6.67
CA LYS A 394 -25.06 11.20 6.49
C LYS A 394 -25.98 11.83 7.54
N ALA A 395 -26.71 11.08 8.36
CA ALA A 395 -27.75 11.72 9.19
C ALA A 395 -28.17 10.92 10.43
N ALA A 396 -27.42 11.06 11.52
CA ALA A 396 -27.97 10.92 12.88
C ALA A 396 -27.47 12.06 13.79
N TYR A 397 -27.22 13.24 13.20
CA TYR A 397 -26.42 14.30 13.85
C TYR A 397 -27.20 15.18 14.84
N ARG A 398 -28.54 15.20 14.80
CA ARG A 398 -29.32 16.12 15.67
C ARG A 398 -30.13 15.46 16.78
N GLU A 399 -30.52 14.21 16.64
CA GLU A 399 -31.37 13.54 17.65
C GLU A 399 -30.58 12.93 18.81
N PHE A 400 -29.25 12.77 18.66
CA PHE A 400 -28.45 11.94 19.57
C PHE A 400 -27.38 12.71 20.36
N ILE A 401 -27.32 14.04 20.21
CA ILE A 401 -26.38 14.90 20.97
C ILE A 401 -26.73 14.90 22.47
N ASP A 402 -28.01 14.69 22.80
CA ASP A 402 -28.53 14.81 24.18
C ASP A 402 -28.82 13.47 24.87
N LEU A 403 -28.57 12.33 24.21
CA LEU A 403 -28.84 11.01 24.80
C LEU A 403 -27.76 10.57 25.78
N THR A 404 -28.17 9.85 26.82
CA THR A 404 -27.25 9.29 27.79
C THR A 404 -26.40 8.16 27.17
N PRO A 405 -25.20 7.87 27.70
CA PRO A 405 -24.34 6.80 27.18
C PRO A 405 -25.00 5.41 27.13
N GLU A 406 -25.99 5.17 27.99
CA GLU A 406 -26.73 3.91 28.09
C GLU A 406 -27.78 3.78 26.98
N GLU A 407 -28.56 4.83 26.73
CA GLU A 407 -29.55 4.88 25.65
C GLU A 407 -28.88 4.78 24.27
N GLN A 408 -27.71 5.40 24.11
CA GLN A 408 -26.89 5.24 22.90
C GLN A 408 -26.43 3.80 22.73
N ALA A 409 -25.98 3.14 23.80
CA ALA A 409 -25.52 1.76 23.76
C ALA A 409 -26.66 0.77 23.42
N GLU A 410 -27.87 1.01 23.92
CA GLU A 410 -29.06 0.21 23.60
C GLU A 410 -29.49 0.37 22.15
N HIS A 411 -29.58 1.61 21.67
CA HIS A 411 -29.88 1.89 20.26
C HIS A 411 -28.82 1.31 19.32
N TRP A 412 -27.54 1.33 19.72
CA TRP A 412 -26.47 0.67 18.97
C TRP A 412 -26.56 -0.85 19.02
N ARG A 413 -26.97 -1.45 20.13
CA ARG A 413 -27.24 -2.90 20.20
C ARG A 413 -28.39 -3.28 19.27
N GLU A 414 -29.44 -2.48 19.21
CA GLU A 414 -30.57 -2.67 18.28
C GLU A 414 -30.10 -2.56 16.82
N LYS A 415 -29.32 -1.52 16.49
CA LYS A 415 -28.78 -1.34 15.14
C LYS A 415 -27.80 -2.43 14.74
N ILE A 416 -26.94 -2.89 15.65
CA ILE A 416 -26.05 -4.04 15.46
C ILE A 416 -26.87 -5.31 15.26
N HIS A 417 -27.96 -5.47 16.00
CA HIS A 417 -28.86 -6.61 15.86
C HIS A 417 -29.57 -6.60 14.49
N GLU A 418 -30.07 -5.45 14.06
CA GLU A 418 -30.65 -5.26 12.72
C GLU A 418 -29.62 -5.55 11.62
N GLU A 419 -28.41 -5.04 11.75
CA GLU A 419 -27.33 -5.28 10.79
C GLU A 419 -26.90 -6.76 10.79
N ALA A 420 -26.84 -7.40 11.95
CA ALA A 420 -26.56 -8.84 12.09
C ALA A 420 -27.67 -9.69 11.46
N LEU A 421 -28.94 -9.31 11.61
CA LEU A 421 -30.08 -9.96 10.96
C LEU A 421 -30.03 -9.78 9.43
N GLN A 422 -29.67 -8.59 8.95
CA GLN A 422 -29.47 -8.36 7.52
C GLN A 422 -28.29 -9.17 6.96
N ARG A 423 -27.18 -9.24 7.69
CA ARG A 423 -26.04 -10.11 7.36
C ARG A 423 -26.45 -11.58 7.32
N ALA A 424 -27.20 -12.06 8.30
CA ALA A 424 -27.69 -13.44 8.33
C ALA A 424 -28.60 -13.76 7.12
N LYS A 425 -29.50 -12.83 6.75
CA LYS A 425 -30.34 -12.96 5.55
C LYS A 425 -29.52 -12.98 4.26
N ASN A 426 -28.53 -12.09 4.16
CA ASN A 426 -27.62 -12.03 3.02
C ASN A 426 -26.80 -13.32 2.91
N TYR A 427 -26.22 -13.81 4.02
CA TYR A 427 -25.48 -15.07 4.05
C TYR A 427 -26.34 -16.27 3.65
N ALA A 428 -27.57 -16.36 4.16
CA ALA A 428 -28.52 -17.38 3.76
C ALA A 428 -28.85 -17.31 2.26
N SER A 429 -28.97 -16.11 1.70
CA SER A 429 -29.20 -15.92 0.26
C SER A 429 -27.99 -16.35 -0.58
N THR A 430 -26.76 -16.01 -0.16
CA THR A 430 -25.54 -16.46 -0.84
C THR A 430 -25.27 -17.96 -0.67
N ASP A 431 -25.60 -18.56 0.46
CA ASP A 431 -25.48 -20.02 0.66
C ASP A 431 -26.46 -20.75 -0.25
N ALA A 432 -27.69 -20.24 -0.43
CA ALA A 432 -28.65 -20.79 -1.37
C ALA A 432 -28.13 -20.71 -2.82
N ILE A 433 -27.58 -19.56 -3.23
CA ILE A 433 -26.97 -19.38 -4.56
C ILE A 433 -25.76 -20.31 -4.74
N TYR A 434 -24.89 -20.42 -3.73
CA TYR A 434 -23.73 -21.30 -3.76
C TYR A 434 -24.12 -22.77 -3.91
N ARG A 435 -25.11 -23.24 -3.14
CA ARG A 435 -25.65 -24.60 -3.27
C ARG A 435 -26.28 -24.84 -4.63
N GLN A 436 -26.93 -23.85 -5.21
CA GLN A 436 -27.53 -23.95 -6.54
C GLN A 436 -26.45 -24.06 -7.63
N ILE A 437 -25.38 -23.26 -7.55
CA ILE A 437 -24.23 -23.35 -8.45
C ILE A 437 -23.52 -24.71 -8.31
N ILE A 438 -23.29 -25.18 -7.09
CA ILE A 438 -22.70 -26.51 -6.82
C ILE A 438 -23.59 -27.62 -7.42
N PHE A 439 -24.91 -27.49 -7.30
CA PHE A 439 -25.86 -28.45 -7.88
C PHE A 439 -25.86 -28.41 -9.42
N GLU A 440 -25.76 -27.22 -10.03
CA GLU A 440 -25.65 -27.06 -11.48
C GLU A 440 -24.36 -27.66 -12.03
N ILE A 441 -23.21 -27.40 -11.37
CA ILE A 441 -21.92 -28.00 -11.72
C ILE A 441 -21.98 -29.53 -11.62
N TRP A 442 -22.61 -30.06 -10.56
CA TRP A 442 -22.78 -31.50 -10.40
C TRP A 442 -23.66 -32.12 -11.50
N GLN A 443 -24.71 -31.43 -11.93
CA GLN A 443 -25.57 -31.84 -13.05
C GLN A 443 -24.88 -31.76 -14.41
N GLU A 444 -23.96 -30.81 -14.60
CA GLU A 444 -23.14 -30.70 -15.81
C GLU A 444 -22.09 -31.82 -15.87
N GLN A 445 -21.40 -32.11 -14.77
CA GLN A 445 -20.47 -33.25 -14.70
C GLN A 445 -21.16 -34.59 -15.00
N GLN A 446 -22.38 -34.81 -14.46
CA GLN A 446 -23.19 -36.00 -14.77
C GLN A 446 -23.66 -36.07 -16.24
N ARG A 447 -23.74 -34.92 -16.94
CA ARG A 447 -24.06 -34.85 -18.37
C ARG A 447 -22.84 -35.09 -19.24
N GLU A 448 -21.68 -34.55 -18.87
CA GLU A 448 -20.39 -34.80 -19.54
C GLU A 448 -19.96 -36.26 -19.41
N ASP A 449 -20.06 -36.86 -18.22
CA ASP A 449 -19.76 -38.29 -17.99
C ASP A 449 -20.65 -39.23 -18.82
N LYS A 450 -21.86 -38.79 -19.21
CA LYS A 450 -22.74 -39.55 -20.11
C LYS A 450 -22.42 -39.33 -21.59
N GLN A 451 -21.75 -38.24 -21.96
CA GLN A 451 -21.38 -37.93 -23.35
C GLN A 451 -20.00 -38.47 -23.74
N ASP A 452 -19.10 -38.78 -22.80
CA ASP A 452 -17.72 -39.23 -23.09
C ASP A 452 -17.51 -40.75 -23.26
N ASN A 453 -18.60 -41.50 -23.46
CA ASN A 453 -18.55 -42.94 -23.77
C ASN A 453 -18.30 -43.39 -25.24
N PRO A 454 -17.83 -42.57 -26.22
CA PRO A 454 -17.38 -43.08 -27.52
C PRO A 454 -15.95 -43.64 -27.52
N LEU A 455 -15.06 -43.09 -26.68
CA LEU A 455 -13.63 -43.42 -26.67
C LEU A 455 -13.33 -44.76 -25.97
N GLN A 456 -14.07 -45.09 -24.91
CA GLN A 456 -13.96 -46.41 -24.28
C GLN A 456 -14.40 -47.54 -25.22
N HIS A 457 -15.45 -47.32 -26.02
CA HIS A 457 -15.93 -48.33 -26.98
C HIS A 457 -14.95 -48.54 -28.16
N LEU A 458 -14.18 -47.51 -28.54
CA LEU A 458 -13.10 -47.60 -29.53
C LEU A 458 -11.84 -48.30 -28.97
N LEU A 459 -11.47 -48.02 -27.72
CA LEU A 459 -10.35 -48.68 -27.04
C LEU A 459 -10.58 -50.19 -26.87
N THR A 460 -11.79 -50.58 -26.47
CA THR A 460 -12.15 -51.99 -26.28
C THR A 460 -12.16 -52.76 -27.62
N ARG A 461 -12.63 -52.11 -28.71
CA ARG A 461 -12.55 -52.69 -30.07
C ARG A 461 -11.11 -52.84 -30.56
N TRP A 462 -10.24 -51.87 -30.29
CA TRP A 462 -8.83 -51.93 -30.69
C TRP A 462 -8.06 -53.01 -29.91
N GLN A 463 -8.34 -53.19 -28.62
CA GLN A 463 -7.74 -54.24 -27.79
C GLN A 463 -8.19 -55.65 -28.18
N GLN A 464 -9.44 -55.82 -28.65
CA GLN A 464 -9.92 -57.11 -29.17
C GLN A 464 -9.29 -57.45 -30.54
N ALA A 465 -9.03 -56.46 -31.39
CA ALA A 465 -8.41 -56.67 -32.70
C ALA A 465 -6.90 -57.01 -32.64
N THR A 466 -6.20 -56.58 -31.59
CA THR A 466 -4.74 -56.80 -31.44
C THR A 466 -4.39 -58.11 -30.73
N ARG A 467 -5.30 -58.71 -29.95
CA ARG A 467 -5.08 -60.01 -29.28
C ARG A 467 -5.26 -61.25 -30.18
N GLY A 468 -5.82 -61.13 -31.38
CA GLY A 468 -6.07 -62.25 -32.29
C GLY A 468 -4.99 -62.52 -33.35
N LYS A 469 -3.77 -61.95 -33.22
CA LYS A 469 -2.70 -62.08 -34.23
C LYS A 469 -1.35 -62.60 -33.71
N TYR A 470 -1.31 -63.14 -32.48
CA TYR A 470 -0.13 -63.81 -31.93
C TYR A 470 -0.53 -65.06 -31.13
N GLU A 471 -1.27 -65.96 -31.76
CA GLU A 471 -1.27 -67.41 -31.48
C GLU A 471 -1.14 -68.18 -32.80
#